data_AF-A0A511R127-F1
#
_entry.id   AF-A0A511R127-F1
#
_cell.length_a   1.000
_cell.length_b   1.000
_cell.length_c   1.000
_cell.angle_alpha   90.00
_cell.angle_beta   90.00
_cell.angle_gamma   90.00
#
_symmetry.space_group_name_H-M   'P 1'
#
loop_
_entity.id
_entity.type
_entity.pdbx_description
1 polymer ?
#
loop_
_entity_poly.entity_id
_entity_poly.type
_entity_poly.pdbx_seq_one_letter_code
_entity_poly.pdbx_strand_id
1 'polypeptide(L)'
;MRMLLWLLPLLLSACVFVRPEPTPPPPVRPVPAPQPAGFVLNARLGLPPYPGSVALKREERGGSSEAEFETRDPLEQVYAFFHNWLTSRGWVRIRLEYKSAATKVEAVYQRGAERFKLELDQQGRSGRYKLEIDF
;
A
#
# COMPACT_ATOMS: atom_id res chain seq x y z
N MET A 1 -65.51 -47.25 38.35
CA MET A 1 -66.35 -46.04 38.27
C MET A 1 -65.56 -44.92 37.62
N ARG A 2 -66.20 -44.26 36.64
CA ARG A 2 -65.84 -43.10 35.82
C ARG A 2 -64.69 -42.17 36.31
N MET A 3 -63.73 -41.96 35.41
CA MET A 3 -62.90 -40.76 35.20
C MET A 3 -62.22 -40.96 33.84
N LEU A 4 -61.98 -40.03 32.94
CA LEU A 4 -62.27 -38.62 32.77
C LEU A 4 -61.95 -38.40 31.26
N LEU A 5 -62.76 -37.64 30.52
CA LEU A 5 -62.41 -37.20 29.16
C LEU A 5 -61.04 -36.50 29.17
N TRP A 6 -60.38 -36.37 28.02
CA TRP A 6 -59.98 -35.07 27.44
C TRP A 6 -59.59 -35.23 25.96
N LEU A 7 -60.23 -34.41 25.14
CA LEU A 7 -60.01 -34.22 23.71
C LEU A 7 -58.70 -33.46 23.48
N LEU A 8 -57.85 -33.93 22.55
CA LEU A 8 -56.72 -33.15 22.02
C LEU A 8 -57.07 -32.60 20.63
N PRO A 9 -56.98 -31.28 20.40
CA PRO A 9 -57.03 -30.71 19.07
C PRO A 9 -55.62 -30.72 18.45
N LEU A 10 -55.48 -31.35 17.28
CA LEU A 10 -54.28 -31.27 16.44
C LEU A 10 -54.18 -29.86 15.84
N LEU A 11 -53.27 -29.05 16.38
CA LEU A 11 -52.95 -27.71 15.90
C LEU A 11 -52.13 -27.79 14.61
N LEU A 12 -52.56 -26.98 13.63
CA LEU A 12 -51.94 -26.71 12.35
C LEU A 12 -50.47 -26.28 12.50
N SER A 13 -49.56 -26.99 11.84
CA SER A 13 -48.17 -26.53 11.65
C SER A 13 -48.06 -25.91 10.25
N ALA A 14 -48.17 -24.59 10.18
CA ALA A 14 -47.88 -23.82 8.98
C ALA A 14 -46.37 -23.62 8.86
N CYS A 15 -45.73 -24.30 7.92
CA CYS A 15 -44.33 -24.08 7.58
C CYS A 15 -44.17 -22.70 6.92
N VAL A 16 -43.67 -21.71 7.65
CA VAL A 16 -43.22 -20.45 7.08
C VAL A 16 -41.88 -20.68 6.39
N PHE A 17 -41.89 -20.74 5.07
CA PHE A 17 -40.66 -20.65 4.25
C PHE A 17 -40.13 -19.22 4.33
N VAL A 18 -39.10 -19.00 5.16
CA VAL A 18 -38.33 -17.75 5.15
C VAL A 18 -37.38 -17.78 3.95
N ARG A 19 -37.66 -16.95 2.94
CA ARG A 19 -36.80 -16.77 1.77
C ARG A 19 -35.57 -15.96 2.20
N PRO A 20 -34.33 -16.46 2.03
CA PRO A 20 -33.14 -15.67 2.34
C PRO A 20 -33.05 -14.48 1.39
N GLU A 21 -32.95 -13.29 1.98
CA GLU A 21 -32.76 -12.03 1.26
C GLU A 21 -31.34 -12.02 0.65
N PRO A 22 -31.20 -11.72 -0.65
CA PRO A 22 -29.89 -11.66 -1.29
C PRO A 22 -29.08 -10.52 -0.68
N THR A 23 -27.94 -10.85 -0.06
CA THR A 23 -27.01 -9.86 0.48
C THR A 23 -26.49 -8.96 -0.66
N PRO A 24 -26.48 -7.63 -0.50
CA PRO A 24 -25.93 -6.74 -1.50
C PRO A 24 -24.43 -7.04 -1.68
N PRO A 25 -23.91 -7.04 -2.93
CA PRO A 25 -22.50 -7.28 -3.17
C PRO A 25 -21.66 -6.20 -2.45
N PRO A 26 -20.46 -6.56 -1.97
CA PRO A 26 -19.57 -5.61 -1.33
C PRO A 26 -19.25 -4.44 -2.30
N PRO A 27 -19.05 -3.22 -1.80
CA PRO A 27 -18.67 -2.08 -2.63
C PRO A 27 -17.37 -2.41 -3.38
N VAL A 28 -17.45 -2.43 -4.71
CA VAL A 28 -16.30 -2.61 -5.59
C VAL A 28 -15.39 -1.40 -5.41
N ARG A 29 -14.25 -1.58 -4.73
CA ARG A 29 -13.22 -0.53 -4.67
C ARG A 29 -12.70 -0.30 -6.10
N PRO A 30 -12.47 0.96 -6.52
CA PRO A 30 -11.84 1.25 -7.80
C PRO A 30 -10.52 0.49 -7.89
N VAL A 31 -10.36 -0.30 -8.97
CA VAL A 31 -9.06 -0.88 -9.30
C VAL A 31 -8.13 0.28 -9.66
N PRO A 32 -6.95 0.40 -9.04
CA PRO A 32 -5.98 1.42 -9.41
C PRO A 32 -5.68 1.37 -10.92
N ALA A 33 -5.70 2.53 -11.58
CA ALA A 33 -5.36 2.59 -12.99
C ALA A 33 -3.95 2.04 -13.22
N PRO A 34 -3.71 1.23 -14.28
CA PRO A 34 -2.38 0.77 -14.63
C PRO A 34 -1.44 1.96 -14.77
N GLN A 35 -0.25 1.86 -14.17
CA GLN A 35 0.77 2.91 -14.31
C GLN A 35 1.15 3.03 -15.80
N PRO A 36 1.36 4.25 -16.33
CA PRO A 36 1.78 4.44 -17.72
C PRO A 36 3.05 3.63 -18.02
N ALA A 37 3.12 3.01 -19.19
CA ALA A 37 4.34 2.37 -19.65
C ALA A 37 5.49 3.38 -19.65
N GLY A 38 6.59 3.06 -18.94
CA GLY A 38 7.75 3.95 -18.79
C GLY A 38 7.68 4.94 -17.61
N PHE A 39 6.71 4.81 -16.70
CA PHE A 39 6.71 5.58 -15.45
C PHE A 39 7.98 5.28 -14.63
N VAL A 40 8.69 6.34 -14.23
CA VAL A 40 9.85 6.31 -13.33
C VAL A 40 9.61 7.32 -12.23
N LEU A 41 10.13 7.07 -11.03
CA LEU A 41 10.05 7.99 -9.89
C LEU A 41 11.06 9.13 -10.03
N ASN A 42 12.25 8.86 -10.55
CA ASN A 42 13.30 9.85 -10.81
C ASN A 42 13.99 9.59 -12.15
N ALA A 43 14.00 10.55 -13.08
CA ALA A 43 14.54 10.32 -14.42
C ALA A 43 16.08 10.30 -14.43
N ARG A 44 16.74 11.14 -13.61
CA ARG A 44 18.21 11.18 -13.53
C ARG A 44 18.81 9.86 -13.05
N LEU A 45 18.18 9.23 -12.07
CA LEU A 45 18.57 7.90 -11.59
C LEU A 45 18.05 6.80 -12.50
N GLY A 46 16.91 7.00 -13.19
CA GLY A 46 16.13 5.93 -13.81
C GLY A 46 15.38 5.08 -12.79
N LEU A 47 15.06 5.65 -11.63
CA LEU A 47 14.50 4.95 -10.47
C LEU A 47 13.07 4.46 -10.79
N PRO A 48 12.77 3.15 -10.75
CA PRO A 48 11.46 2.63 -11.09
C PRO A 48 10.46 2.86 -9.96
N PRO A 49 9.15 2.72 -10.25
CA PRO A 49 8.13 2.58 -9.21
C PRO A 49 8.39 1.37 -8.32
N TYR A 50 7.90 1.43 -7.09
CA TYR A 50 7.83 0.25 -6.22
C TYR A 50 6.90 -0.82 -6.83
N PRO A 51 7.28 -2.11 -6.87
CA PRO A 51 6.45 -3.16 -7.48
C PRO A 51 5.07 -3.27 -6.84
N GLY A 52 4.01 -3.30 -7.65
CA GLY A 52 2.64 -3.40 -7.17
C GLY A 52 2.10 -2.16 -6.45
N SER A 53 2.85 -1.04 -6.42
CA SER A 53 2.35 0.21 -5.88
C SER A 53 1.36 0.90 -6.82
N VAL A 54 0.67 1.91 -6.29
CA VAL A 54 -0.14 2.84 -7.06
C VAL A 54 0.50 4.22 -6.99
N ALA A 55 0.99 4.73 -8.11
CA ALA A 55 1.51 6.08 -8.17
C ALA A 55 0.36 7.09 -8.03
N LEU A 56 0.50 8.05 -7.12
CA LEU A 56 -0.47 9.12 -6.88
C LEU A 56 -0.03 10.43 -7.51
N LYS A 57 1.26 10.77 -7.33
CA LYS A 57 1.82 12.05 -7.73
C LYS A 57 3.31 11.90 -8.04
N ARG A 58 3.81 12.71 -8.96
CA ARG A 58 5.24 12.87 -9.22
C ARG A 58 5.55 14.29 -9.66
N GLU A 59 6.59 14.86 -9.09
CA GLU A 59 7.21 16.12 -9.50
C GLU A 59 8.71 15.93 -9.68
N GLU A 60 9.31 16.66 -10.63
CA GLU A 60 10.74 16.60 -10.90
C GLU A 60 11.28 18.02 -11.12
N ARG A 61 12.46 18.31 -10.55
CA ARG A 61 13.14 19.60 -10.65
C ARG A 61 14.65 19.41 -10.54
N GLY A 62 15.40 19.79 -11.58
CA GLY A 62 16.87 19.80 -11.52
C GLY A 62 17.51 18.43 -11.30
N GLY A 63 16.83 17.34 -11.67
CA GLY A 63 17.26 15.96 -11.40
C GLY A 63 16.83 15.43 -10.03
N SER A 64 16.38 16.29 -9.13
CA SER A 64 15.67 15.93 -7.90
C SER A 64 14.21 15.60 -8.20
N SER A 65 13.57 14.79 -7.37
CA SER A 65 12.17 14.40 -7.57
C SER A 65 11.44 14.17 -6.27
N GLU A 66 10.14 14.42 -6.28
CA GLU A 66 9.21 14.02 -5.23
C GLU A 66 8.16 13.09 -5.85
N ALA A 67 7.87 11.97 -5.20
CA ALA A 67 6.83 11.05 -5.64
C ALA A 67 5.99 10.57 -4.47
N GLU A 68 4.68 10.48 -4.69
CA GLU A 68 3.74 9.88 -3.75
C GLU A 68 3.16 8.60 -4.37
N PHE A 69 3.09 7.54 -3.57
CA PHE A 69 2.52 6.26 -3.99
C PHE A 69 1.91 5.50 -2.82
N GLU A 70 1.04 4.54 -3.13
CA GLU A 70 0.41 3.66 -2.15
C GLU A 70 0.92 2.22 -2.31
N THR A 71 1.22 1.57 -1.18
CA THR A 71 1.52 0.14 -1.10
C THR A 71 1.09 -0.42 0.26
N ARG A 72 0.97 -1.75 0.34
CA ARG A 72 0.64 -2.45 1.60
C ARG A 72 1.87 -2.91 2.36
N ASP A 73 3.03 -2.85 1.74
CA ASP A 73 4.28 -3.33 2.30
C ASP A 73 4.85 -2.36 3.34
N PRO A 74 5.54 -2.85 4.38
CA PRO A 74 6.11 -2.02 5.43
C PRO A 74 7.29 -1.17 4.92
N LEU A 75 7.57 -0.07 5.63
CA LEU A 75 8.64 0.89 5.29
C LEU A 75 9.99 0.21 5.03
N GLU A 76 10.37 -0.76 5.86
CA GLU A 76 11.64 -1.50 5.71
C GLU A 76 11.72 -2.23 4.37
N GLN A 77 10.65 -2.88 3.93
CA GLN A 77 10.60 -3.61 2.67
C GLN A 77 10.65 -2.65 1.48
N VAL A 78 9.90 -1.55 1.55
CA VAL A 78 9.89 -0.50 0.53
C VAL A 78 11.28 0.14 0.39
N TYR A 79 11.91 0.46 1.53
CA TYR A 79 13.28 0.97 1.55
C TYR A 79 14.29 -0.04 0.99
N ALA A 80 14.21 -1.31 1.40
CA ALA A 80 15.11 -2.36 0.94
C ALA A 80 15.06 -2.54 -0.58
N PHE A 81 13.88 -2.44 -1.20
CA PHE A 81 13.74 -2.45 -2.65
C PHE A 81 14.57 -1.33 -3.31
N PHE A 82 14.36 -0.07 -2.90
CA PHE A 82 15.08 1.05 -3.49
C PHE A 82 16.58 0.97 -3.21
N HIS A 83 16.95 0.56 -1.99
CA HIS A 83 18.34 0.34 -1.63
C HIS A 83 19.01 -0.68 -2.55
N ASN A 84 18.42 -1.86 -2.73
CA ASN A 84 18.96 -2.92 -3.58
C ASN A 84 19.04 -2.48 -5.05
N TRP A 85 18.03 -1.75 -5.51
CA TRP A 85 18.02 -1.21 -6.87
C TRP A 85 19.17 -0.23 -7.10
N LEU A 86 19.44 0.66 -6.14
CA LEU A 86 20.52 1.64 -6.20
C LEU A 86 21.90 0.97 -6.11
N THR A 87 22.09 0.05 -5.16
CA THR A 87 23.38 -0.64 -4.98
C THR A 87 23.73 -1.53 -6.17
N SER A 88 22.74 -2.19 -6.79
CA SER A 88 22.95 -2.94 -8.05
C SER A 88 23.45 -2.08 -9.21
N ARG A 89 23.37 -0.74 -9.10
CA ARG A 89 23.83 0.26 -10.08
C ARG A 89 25.07 1.04 -9.63
N GLY A 90 25.76 0.53 -8.62
CA GLY A 90 27.04 1.06 -8.14
C GLY A 90 26.91 2.26 -7.21
N TRP A 91 25.71 2.58 -6.71
CA TRP A 91 25.56 3.57 -5.64
C TRP A 91 25.91 2.97 -4.29
N VAL A 92 26.78 3.65 -3.53
CA VAL A 92 27.19 3.21 -2.19
C VAL A 92 26.45 4.05 -1.15
N ARG A 93 25.79 3.39 -0.20
CA ARG A 93 25.14 4.06 0.93
C ARG A 93 26.20 4.48 1.95
N ILE A 94 26.34 5.79 2.18
CA ILE A 94 27.32 6.35 3.12
C ILE A 94 26.69 6.82 4.43
N ARG A 95 25.36 6.98 4.48
CA ARG A 95 24.60 7.31 5.70
C ARG A 95 23.22 6.68 5.64
N LEU A 96 22.72 6.24 6.80
CA LEU A 96 21.35 5.74 7.00
C LEU A 96 20.85 6.20 8.36
N GLU A 97 19.65 6.79 8.39
CA GLU A 97 18.98 7.22 9.60
C GLU A 97 17.50 6.88 9.57
N TYR A 98 16.97 6.45 10.72
CA TYR A 98 15.55 6.29 10.96
C TYR A 98 15.05 7.42 11.86
N LYS A 99 13.93 8.04 11.50
CA LYS A 99 13.34 9.18 12.20
C LYS A 99 11.84 8.95 12.45
N SER A 100 11.22 9.88 13.19
CA SER A 100 9.77 9.92 13.39
C SER A 100 9.18 8.61 13.91
N ALA A 101 9.75 8.07 15.00
CA ALA A 101 9.35 6.75 15.54
C ALA A 101 9.37 5.62 14.49
N ALA A 102 10.40 5.62 13.63
CA ALA A 102 10.64 4.66 12.57
C ALA A 102 9.62 4.68 11.42
N THR A 103 8.91 5.79 11.18
CA THR A 103 8.09 5.97 9.97
C THR A 103 8.84 6.64 8.82
N LYS A 104 10.03 7.19 9.08
CA LYS A 104 10.84 7.87 8.07
C LYS A 104 12.23 7.27 7.99
N VAL A 105 12.71 7.04 6.76
CA VAL A 105 14.10 6.67 6.47
C VAL A 105 14.76 7.78 5.66
N GLU A 106 15.95 8.17 6.06
CA GLU A 106 16.82 9.04 5.27
C GLU A 106 18.14 8.30 4.97
N ALA A 107 18.52 8.25 3.71
CA ALA A 107 19.77 7.62 3.28
C ALA A 107 20.53 8.55 2.32
N VAL A 108 21.85 8.57 2.43
CA VAL A 108 22.71 9.30 1.48
C VAL A 108 23.50 8.30 0.67
N TYR A 109 23.47 8.46 -0.64
CA TYR A 109 24.16 7.61 -1.61
C TYR A 109 25.22 8.41 -2.36
N GLN A 110 26.31 7.74 -2.72
CA GLN A 110 27.42 8.31 -3.47
C GLN A 110 27.86 7.38 -4.60
N ARG A 111 28.23 7.95 -5.74
CA ARG A 111 28.87 7.26 -6.87
C ARG A 111 29.83 8.21 -7.57
N GLY A 112 31.14 7.96 -7.42
CA GLY A 112 32.17 8.91 -7.86
C GLY A 112 32.04 10.24 -7.11
N ALA A 113 31.96 11.34 -7.86
CA ALA A 113 31.74 12.68 -7.32
C ALA A 113 30.26 13.03 -7.11
N GLU A 114 29.33 12.20 -7.59
CA GLU A 114 27.89 12.43 -7.42
C GLU A 114 27.42 11.93 -6.06
N ARG A 115 26.52 12.69 -5.44
CA ARG A 115 25.81 12.29 -4.23
C ARG A 115 24.34 12.68 -4.35
N PHE A 116 23.47 11.99 -3.63
CA PHE A 116 22.10 12.43 -3.42
C PHE A 116 21.57 11.89 -2.09
N LYS A 117 20.52 12.52 -1.58
CA LYS A 117 19.73 12.08 -0.45
C LYS A 117 18.46 11.41 -0.93
N LEU A 118 18.14 10.27 -0.34
CA LEU A 118 16.84 9.60 -0.44
C LEU A 118 16.12 9.79 0.88
N GLU A 119 14.91 10.35 0.85
CA GLU A 119 13.99 10.33 1.98
C GLU A 119 12.76 9.51 1.63
N LEU A 120 12.38 8.59 2.52
CA LEU A 120 11.18 7.78 2.39
C LEU A 120 10.36 7.92 3.67
N ASP A 121 9.17 8.51 3.55
CA ASP A 121 8.27 8.76 4.67
C ASP A 121 6.96 8.00 4.50
N GLN A 122 6.64 7.16 5.49
CA GLN A 122 5.36 6.47 5.57
C GLN A 122 4.34 7.39 6.25
N GLN A 123 3.38 7.87 5.45
CA GLN A 123 2.38 8.85 5.90
C GLN A 123 1.26 8.17 6.69
N GLY A 124 1.46 8.07 7.99
CA GLY A 124 0.52 7.47 8.93
C GLY A 124 0.26 5.99 8.64
N ARG A 125 -0.96 5.51 8.87
CA ARG A 125 -1.35 4.10 8.67
C ARG A 125 -2.05 3.82 7.35
N SER A 126 -2.00 4.77 6.41
CA SER A 126 -2.75 4.73 5.15
C SER A 126 -2.14 3.81 4.09
N GLY A 127 -0.86 3.41 4.26
CA GLY A 127 -0.09 2.77 3.19
C GLY A 127 0.43 3.75 2.15
N ARG A 128 0.27 5.07 2.38
CA ARG A 128 0.85 6.11 1.54
C ARG A 128 2.29 6.39 1.91
N TYR A 129 3.12 6.53 0.88
CA TYR A 129 4.53 6.85 0.99
C TYR A 129 4.84 8.11 0.19
N LYS A 130 5.71 8.93 0.77
CA LYS A 130 6.38 10.03 0.08
C LYS A 130 7.86 9.66 -0.10
N LEU A 131 8.32 9.65 -1.34
CA LEU A 131 9.73 9.45 -1.70
C LEU A 131 10.29 10.75 -2.27
N GLU A 132 11.36 11.25 -1.67
CA GLU A 132 12.12 12.40 -2.14
C GLU A 132 13.54 11.97 -2.51
N ILE A 133 14.02 12.53 -3.63
CA ILE A 133 15.39 12.38 -4.13
C ILE A 133 15.96 13.78 -4.30
N ASP A 134 17.03 14.09 -3.59
CA ASP A 134 17.70 15.39 -3.62
C ASP A 134 19.18 15.26 -3.99
N PHE A 135 19.56 15.79 -5.15
CA PHE A 135 20.96 15.84 -5.62
C PHE A 135 21.74 17.02 -5.04
#